data_AF-A0A4U3ACG9-F1
#
_entry.id   AF-A0A4U3ACG9-F1
#
_cell.length_a   1.000
_cell.length_b   1.000
_cell.length_c   1.000
_cell.angle_alpha   90.00
_cell.angle_beta   90.00
_cell.angle_gamma   90.00
#
_symmetry.space_group_name_H-M   'P 1'
#
loop_
_entity.id
_entity.type
_entity.pdbx_description
1 polymer ?
#
loop_
_entity_poly.entity_id
_entity_poly.type
_entity_poly.pdbx_seq_one_letter_code
_entity_poly.pdbx_strand_id
1 'polypeptide(L)'
;MYRSNSNYTYNGPSKALPLSLFDLKNELKQKSKLIHSGTMYKLTKEEQLIINNIKIQTEQLNKNNVTRTRAYYQFYIQYPEIHWALLGHMVSRNGGWNMTDLKGDLYTRILSEKDQITFFSFLERGNWL
;
A
#
# COMPACT_ATOMS: atom_id res chain seq x y z
N MET A 1 -10.28 -17.80 -6.49
CA MET A 1 -9.96 -18.82 -5.47
C MET A 1 -8.58 -19.39 -5.74
N TYR A 2 -7.56 -18.92 -5.02
CA TYR A 2 -6.31 -19.65 -4.85
C TYR A 2 -5.89 -19.45 -3.39
N ARG A 3 -6.09 -20.49 -2.57
CA ARG A 3 -5.57 -20.57 -1.20
C ARG A 3 -4.07 -20.75 -1.31
N SER A 4 -3.31 -19.73 -0.91
CA SER A 4 -1.88 -19.88 -0.68
C SER A 4 -1.65 -20.52 0.69
N ASN A 5 -1.34 -21.81 0.69
CA ASN A 5 -0.70 -22.47 1.83
C ASN A 5 0.79 -22.10 1.80
N SER A 6 1.21 -21.18 2.67
CA SER A 6 2.62 -20.90 2.91
C SER A 6 3.02 -21.34 4.31
N ASN A 7 3.24 -22.64 4.49
CA ASN A 7 4.04 -23.15 5.60
C ASN A 7 5.52 -23.03 5.22
N TYR A 8 6.04 -21.80 5.28
CA TYR A 8 7.48 -21.55 5.25
C TYR A 8 7.90 -21.09 6.65
N THR A 9 8.38 -22.03 7.46
CA THR A 9 9.07 -21.73 8.72
C THR A 9 10.53 -21.41 8.41
N TYR A 10 10.84 -20.13 8.25
CA TYR A 10 12.22 -19.67 8.16
C TYR A 10 12.85 -19.62 9.56
N ASN A 11 13.65 -20.62 9.91
CA ASN A 11 14.47 -20.65 11.12
C ASN A 11 15.80 -19.91 10.90
N GLY A 12 15.74 -18.58 10.75
CA GLY A 12 16.93 -17.72 10.75
C GLY A 12 17.45 -17.47 12.18
N PRO A 13 18.71 -17.02 12.34
CA PRO A 13 19.25 -16.71 13.65
C PRO A 13 18.37 -15.63 14.30
N SER A 14 17.94 -15.84 15.55
CA SER A 14 17.23 -14.83 16.34
C SER A 14 17.97 -13.51 16.19
N LYS A 15 17.40 -12.56 15.44
CA LYS A 15 17.96 -11.21 15.30
C LYS A 15 17.84 -10.54 16.66
N ALA A 16 18.84 -10.77 17.52
CA ALA A 16 19.01 -10.04 18.76
C ALA A 16 18.98 -8.55 18.40
N LEU A 17 18.14 -7.77 19.09
CA LEU A 17 18.09 -6.33 18.84
C LEU A 17 19.47 -5.73 19.12
N PRO A 18 20.00 -4.88 18.23
CA PRO A 18 21.18 -4.08 18.51
C PRO A 18 21.05 -3.37 19.86
N LEU A 19 22.13 -3.35 20.64
CA LEU A 19 22.17 -2.69 21.95
C LEU A 19 21.76 -1.21 21.87
N SER A 20 22.05 -0.53 20.77
CA SER A 20 21.63 0.86 20.50
C SER A 20 20.12 1.05 20.38
N LEU A 21 19.35 -0.02 20.11
CA LEU A 21 17.90 0.02 19.97
C LEU A 21 17.19 -0.46 21.24
N PHE A 22 17.92 -0.85 22.27
CA PHE A 22 17.34 -1.36 23.51
C PHE A 22 16.60 -0.26 24.28
N ASP A 23 17.18 0.94 24.34
CA ASP A 23 16.56 2.11 24.98
C ASP A 23 15.30 2.55 24.24
N LEU A 24 15.36 2.60 22.90
CA LEU A 24 14.19 2.89 22.05
C LEU A 24 13.08 1.85 22.23
N LYS A 25 13.43 0.56 22.30
CA LYS A 25 12.46 -0.53 22.55
C LYS A 25 11.81 -0.37 23.92
N ASN A 26 12.58 -0.04 24.95
CA ASN A 26 12.08 0.15 26.30
C ASN A 26 11.16 1.39 26.39
N GLU A 27 11.54 2.49 25.74
CA GLU A 27 10.73 3.69 25.63
C GLU A 27 9.40 3.42 24.92
N LEU A 28 9.42 2.75 23.77
CA LEU A 28 8.22 2.38 23.01
C LEU A 28 7.31 1.45 23.83
N LYS A 29 7.89 0.50 24.58
CA LYS A 29 7.15 -0.41 25.46
C LYS A 29 6.54 0.30 26.67
N GLN A 30 7.18 1.36 27.17
CA GLN A 30 6.63 2.19 28.24
C GLN A 30 5.49 3.07 27.73
N LYS A 31 5.68 3.74 26.57
CA LYS A 31 4.64 4.52 25.91
C LYS A 31 3.44 3.67 25.50
N SER A 32 3.64 2.44 25.02
CA SER A 32 2.53 1.55 24.66
C SER A 32 1.68 1.13 25.86
N LYS A 33 2.28 0.97 27.04
CA LYS A 33 1.55 0.73 28.29
C LYS A 33 0.74 1.95 28.73
N LEU A 34 1.27 3.16 28.54
CA LEU A 34 0.55 4.40 28.83
C LEU A 34 -0.64 4.63 27.88
N ILE A 35 -0.51 4.21 26.62
CA ILE A 35 -1.59 4.26 25.62
C ILE A 35 -2.76 3.34 25.99
N HIS A 36 -2.52 2.27 26.76
CA HIS A 36 -3.57 1.33 27.17
C HIS A 36 -4.32 1.75 28.46
N SER A 37 -3.84 2.77 29.19
CA SER A 37 -4.42 3.19 30.48
C SER A 37 -5.15 4.54 30.46
N GLY A 38 -5.30 5.19 29.30
CA GLY A 38 -6.05 6.44 29.16
C GLY A 38 -7.22 6.28 28.21
N THR A 39 -8.43 6.22 28.77
CA THR A 39 -9.73 6.44 28.08
C THR A 39 -9.83 5.94 26.64
N MET A 40 -10.43 4.76 26.44
CA MET A 40 -10.98 4.39 25.14
C MET A 40 -12.01 5.47 24.74
N TYR A 41 -11.59 6.44 23.93
CA TYR A 41 -12.49 7.45 23.38
C TYR A 41 -13.52 6.71 22.53
N LYS A 42 -14.72 6.56 23.08
CA LYS A 42 -15.83 5.96 22.36
C LYS A 42 -16.22 6.94 21.26
N LEU A 43 -15.94 6.57 20.02
CA LEU A 43 -16.32 7.35 18.85
C LEU A 43 -17.81 7.69 18.92
N THR A 44 -18.10 8.97 18.74
CA THR A 44 -19.45 9.47 18.50
C THR A 44 -20.02 8.82 17.22
N LYS A 45 -21.35 8.87 17.06
CA LYS A 45 -22.00 8.36 15.85
C LYS A 45 -21.52 9.09 14.60
N GLU A 46 -21.24 10.39 14.70
CA GLU A 46 -20.75 11.23 13.61
C GLU A 46 -19.35 10.82 13.17
N GLU A 47 -18.42 10.62 14.11
CA GLU A 47 -17.07 10.13 13.79
C GLU A 47 -17.10 8.74 13.15
N GLN A 48 -17.96 7.84 13.64
CA GLN A 48 -18.15 6.52 13.03
C GLN A 48 -18.65 6.64 11.58
N LEU A 49 -19.57 7.57 11.31
CA LEU A 49 -20.08 7.82 9.97
C LEU A 49 -18.98 8.36 9.04
N ILE A 50 -18.18 9.33 9.51
CA ILE A 50 -17.05 9.88 8.75
C ILE A 50 -16.04 8.78 8.42
N ILE A 51 -15.66 7.96 9.40
CA ILE A 51 -14.72 6.84 9.21
C ILE A 51 -15.27 5.83 8.20
N ASN A 52 -16.55 5.47 8.32
CA ASN A 52 -17.17 4.54 7.38
C ASN A 52 -17.20 5.11 5.96
N ASN A 53 -17.49 6.40 5.82
CA ASN A 53 -17.49 7.09 4.53
C ASN A 53 -16.07 7.09 3.91
N ILE A 54 -15.05 7.46 4.68
CA ILE A 54 -13.65 7.42 4.24
C ILE A 54 -13.28 6.01 3.77
N LYS A 55 -13.64 4.97 4.53
CA LYS A 55 -13.35 3.57 4.15
C LYS A 55 -14.00 3.19 2.83
N ILE A 56 -15.30 3.48 2.66
CA ILE A 56 -16.05 3.16 1.45
C ILE A 56 -15.45 3.89 0.24
N GLN A 57 -15.19 5.20 0.36
CA GLN A 57 -14.57 5.96 -0.73
C GLN A 57 -13.17 5.44 -1.07
N THR A 58 -12.37 5.13 -0.06
CA THR A 58 -11.02 4.58 -0.24
C THR A 58 -11.06 3.26 -0.99
N GLU A 59 -11.95 2.34 -0.61
CA GLU A 59 -12.12 1.05 -1.29
C GLU A 59 -12.56 1.24 -2.75
N GLN A 60 -13.55 2.11 -2.99
CA GLN A 60 -14.06 2.38 -4.33
C GLN A 60 -13.00 2.98 -5.26
N LEU A 61 -12.23 3.96 -4.75
CA LEU A 61 -11.20 4.65 -5.52
C LEU A 61 -9.95 3.80 -5.70
N ASN A 62 -9.62 2.90 -4.77
CA ASN A 62 -8.49 1.98 -4.88
C ASN A 62 -8.81 0.66 -5.60
N LYS A 63 -10.02 0.49 -6.16
CA LYS A 63 -10.46 -0.75 -6.82
C LYS A 63 -9.47 -1.29 -7.87
N ASN A 64 -8.85 -0.42 -8.66
CA ASN A 64 -7.82 -0.79 -9.63
C ASN A 64 -6.88 0.39 -9.92
N ASN A 65 -5.85 0.15 -10.74
CA ASN A 65 -4.87 1.17 -11.09
C ASN A 65 -5.49 2.41 -11.76
N VAL A 66 -6.52 2.24 -12.59
CA VAL A 66 -7.18 3.34 -13.31
C VAL A 66 -7.92 4.25 -12.32
N THR A 67 -8.74 3.67 -11.43
CA THR A 67 -9.51 4.45 -10.45
C THR A 67 -8.58 5.15 -9.47
N ARG A 68 -7.52 4.47 -9.01
CA ARG A 68 -6.54 5.02 -8.07
C ARG A 68 -5.74 6.17 -8.68
N THR A 69 -5.22 5.97 -9.90
CA THR A 69 -4.50 7.00 -10.66
C THR A 69 -5.37 8.25 -10.87
N ARG A 70 -6.68 8.06 -11.14
CA ARG A 70 -7.62 9.18 -11.30
C ARG A 70 -7.90 9.88 -9.96
N ALA A 71 -8.06 9.13 -8.88
CA ALA A 71 -8.31 9.69 -7.55
C ALA A 71 -7.19 10.64 -7.11
N TYR A 72 -5.93 10.23 -7.28
CA TYR A 72 -4.77 11.08 -6.99
C TYR A 72 -4.80 12.40 -7.78
N TYR A 73 -5.13 12.34 -9.07
CA TYR A 73 -5.19 13.54 -9.92
C TYR A 73 -6.34 14.47 -9.52
N GLN A 74 -7.54 13.94 -9.29
CA GLN A 74 -8.68 14.74 -8.86
C GLN A 74 -8.41 15.43 -7.52
N PHE A 75 -7.78 14.70 -6.60
CA PHE A 75 -7.40 15.25 -5.30
C PHE A 75 -6.37 16.38 -5.43
N TYR A 76 -5.36 16.22 -6.29
CA TYR A 76 -4.40 17.30 -6.57
C TYR A 76 -5.06 18.54 -7.20
N ILE A 77 -5.97 18.36 -8.16
CA ILE A 77 -6.69 19.48 -8.79
C ILE A 77 -7.51 20.26 -7.75
N GLN A 78 -8.08 19.56 -6.76
CA GLN A 78 -8.83 20.18 -5.68
C GLN A 78 -7.93 20.83 -4.61
N TYR A 79 -6.76 20.25 -4.35
CA TYR A 79 -5.80 20.67 -3.33
C TYR A 79 -4.37 20.73 -3.91
N PRO A 80 -4.05 21.77 -4.71
CA PRO A 80 -2.77 21.86 -5.42
C PRO A 80 -1.57 21.94 -4.47
N GLU A 81 -1.75 22.38 -3.23
CA GLU A 81 -0.70 22.39 -2.20
C GLU A 81 -0.25 20.98 -1.81
N ILE A 82 -1.06 19.96 -2.09
CA ILE A 82 -0.77 18.56 -1.78
C ILE A 82 -0.05 17.92 -2.97
N HIS A 83 1.19 18.36 -3.20
CA HIS A 83 2.00 17.94 -4.35
C HIS A 83 2.21 16.42 -4.45
N TRP A 84 2.24 15.69 -3.32
CA TRP A 84 2.42 14.24 -3.36
C TRP A 84 1.28 13.51 -4.07
N ALA A 85 0.09 14.12 -4.14
CA ALA A 85 -1.02 13.56 -4.91
C ALA A 85 -0.75 13.60 -6.42
N LEU A 86 -0.16 14.67 -6.95
CA LEU A 86 0.29 14.71 -8.34
C LEU A 86 1.38 13.67 -8.60
N LEU A 87 2.35 13.55 -7.69
CA LEU A 87 3.39 12.53 -7.78
C LEU A 87 2.78 11.13 -7.83
N GLY A 88 1.84 10.83 -6.92
CA GLY A 88 1.09 9.58 -6.87
C GLY A 88 0.37 9.28 -8.19
N HIS A 89 -0.27 10.28 -8.79
CA HIS A 89 -0.87 10.15 -10.12
C HIS A 89 0.17 9.77 -11.18
N MET A 90 1.29 10.51 -11.26
CA MET A 90 2.32 10.30 -12.28
C MET A 90 2.96 8.91 -12.18
N VAL A 91 3.32 8.46 -10.98
CA VAL A 91 3.96 7.15 -10.78
C VAL A 91 2.99 5.99 -11.01
N SER A 92 1.74 6.09 -10.54
CA SER A 92 0.73 5.06 -10.75
C SER A 92 0.35 4.92 -12.23
N ARG A 93 0.32 6.05 -12.96
CA ARG A 93 0.16 6.08 -14.42
C ARG A 93 1.31 5.39 -15.13
N ASN A 94 2.56 5.71 -14.77
CA ASN A 94 3.74 5.07 -15.36
C ASN A 94 3.74 3.55 -15.13
N GLY A 95 3.44 3.11 -13.91
CA GLY A 95 3.27 1.70 -13.61
C GLY A 95 2.21 1.01 -14.48
N GLY A 96 1.08 1.69 -14.72
CA GLY A 96 0.02 1.19 -15.62
C GLY A 96 0.44 1.06 -17.08
N TRP A 97 1.27 1.99 -17.59
CA TRP A 97 1.83 1.91 -18.93
C TRP A 97 2.78 0.72 -19.05
N ASN A 98 3.71 0.56 -18.10
CA ASN A 98 4.63 -0.58 -18.07
C ASN A 98 3.88 -1.92 -18.05
N MET A 99 2.76 -2.01 -17.32
CA MET A 99 1.91 -3.23 -17.33
C MET A 99 1.28 -3.51 -18.68
N THR A 100 0.84 -2.47 -19.39
CA THR A 100 0.20 -2.60 -20.70
C THR A 100 1.22 -2.97 -21.77
N ASP A 101 2.42 -2.39 -21.68
CA ASP A 101 3.52 -2.67 -22.61
C ASP A 101 3.98 -4.12 -22.57
N LEU A 102 3.84 -4.82 -21.44
CA LEU A 102 4.09 -6.28 -21.35
C LEU A 102 3.21 -7.10 -22.32
N LYS A 103 2.06 -6.56 -22.75
CA LYS A 103 1.19 -7.13 -23.78
C LYS A 103 1.37 -6.48 -25.15
N GLY A 104 2.26 -5.49 -25.27
CA GLY A 104 2.60 -4.81 -26.50
C GLY A 104 3.56 -5.61 -27.39
N ASP A 105 3.70 -5.17 -28.63
CA ASP A 105 4.45 -5.89 -29.67
C ASP A 105 5.95 -6.03 -29.37
N LEU A 106 6.56 -5.05 -28.69
CA LEU A 106 8.01 -5.07 -28.43
C LEU A 106 8.39 -6.09 -27.34
N TYR A 107 7.79 -6.01 -26.16
CA TYR A 107 8.16 -6.86 -25.03
C TYR A 107 7.77 -8.32 -25.25
N THR A 108 6.68 -8.58 -25.97
CA THR A 108 6.26 -9.96 -26.29
C THR A 108 7.26 -10.71 -27.18
N ARG A 109 8.13 -9.99 -27.90
CA ARG A 109 9.21 -10.58 -28.71
C ARG A 109 10.47 -10.93 -27.92
N ILE A 110 10.66 -10.30 -26.76
CA ILE A 110 11.89 -10.42 -25.95
C ILE A 110 11.65 -11.24 -24.68
N LEU A 111 10.44 -11.18 -24.13
CA LEU A 111 10.05 -11.86 -22.89
C LEU A 111 9.16 -13.06 -23.17
N SER A 112 9.46 -14.18 -22.51
CA SER A 112 8.54 -15.32 -22.50
C SER A 112 7.21 -14.93 -21.84
N GLU A 113 6.13 -15.65 -22.16
CA GLU A 113 4.82 -15.42 -21.52
C GLU A 113 4.90 -15.52 -19.99
N LYS A 114 5.74 -16.44 -19.49
CA LYS A 114 6.00 -16.61 -18.06
C LYS A 114 6.65 -15.37 -17.44
N ASP A 115 7.61 -14.76 -18.12
CA ASP A 115 8.28 -13.56 -17.64
C ASP A 115 7.33 -12.36 -17.66
N GLN A 116 6.51 -12.22 -18.71
CA GLN A 116 5.49 -11.17 -18.78
C GLN A 116 4.51 -11.26 -17.60
N ILE A 117 4.02 -12.45 -17.26
CA ILE A 117 3.13 -12.65 -16.09
C ILE A 117 3.85 -12.31 -14.78
N THR A 118 5.13 -12.66 -14.69
CA THR A 118 5.97 -12.38 -13.52
C THR A 118 6.16 -10.87 -13.32
N PHE A 119 6.53 -10.16 -14.38
CA PHE A 119 6.67 -8.70 -14.37
C PHE A 119 5.34 -8.00 -14.13
N PHE A 120 4.25 -8.47 -14.75
CA PHE A 120 2.92 -7.94 -14.50
C PHE A 120 2.56 -8.06 -13.02
N SER A 121 2.75 -9.24 -12.43
CA SER A 121 2.47 -9.48 -11.00
C SER A 121 3.36 -8.63 -10.08
N PHE A 122 4.62 -8.42 -10.45
CA PHE A 122 5.55 -7.54 -9.74
C PHE A 122 5.09 -6.08 -9.79
N LEU A 123 4.77 -5.56 -10.96
CA LEU A 123 4.27 -4.19 -11.14
C LEU A 123 2.93 -3.99 -10.44
N GLU A 124 2.03 -4.98 -10.51
CA GLU A 124 0.71 -4.91 -9.86
C GLU A 124 0.84 -4.87 -8.35
N ARG A 125 1.74 -5.68 -7.79
CA ARG A 125 2.05 -5.66 -6.36
C ARG A 125 2.77 -4.38 -5.95
N GLY A 126 3.70 -3.85 -6.76
CA GLY A 126 4.38 -2.59 -6.48
C GLY A 126 3.46 -1.37 -6.53
N ASN A 127 2.39 -1.44 -7.32
CA ASN A 127 1.34 -0.43 -7.37
C ASN A 127 0.24 -0.63 -6.31
N TRP A 128 0.27 -1.74 -5.57
CA TRP A 128 -0.64 -2.00 -4.47
C TRP A 128 -0.08 -1.35 -3.20
N LEU A 129 -0.91 -0.52 -2.53
CA LEU A 129 -0.69 -0.06 -1.16
C LEU A 129 -1.54 -0.88 -0.20
#